data_AF-A0A090T2K2-F1
#
_entry.id   AF-A0A090T2K2-F1
#
_cell.length_a   1.000
_cell.length_b   1.000
_cell.length_c   1.000
_cell.angle_alpha   90.00
_cell.angle_beta   90.00
_cell.angle_gamma   90.00
#
_symmetry.space_group_name_H-M   'P 1'
#
loop_
_entity.id
_entity.type
_entity.pdbx_description
1 polymer ?
#
loop_
_entity_poly.entity_id
_entity_poly.type
_entity_poly.pdbx_seq_one_letter_code
_entity_poly.pdbx_strand_id
1 'polypeptide(L)'
;MGSKESTDLVTFKFDKEMWQRGALVSLLKRGARLLVVALLAVVVAVVAIDRWISWRAKDQLFTSISEIDNVQVAVVLGTSKYLGRTLNEYYAHRINAAIELYDEGKVSHFLLSGDNAHRSYNEPWTMKRDLLRANVPEPAIHLDYAGFRTLDSIVRAKEIFDTDNFLIITQKFHCERALFIAQHYDINAQCLAVAGPVSKSGIQ
;
A
#
# COMPACT_ATOMS: atom_id res chain seq x y z
N MET A 1 -64.14 55.27 6.82
CA MET A 1 -62.72 55.48 6.50
C MET A 1 -61.93 54.42 7.25
N GLY A 2 -61.55 53.31 6.61
CA GLY A 2 -60.88 52.22 7.31
C GLY A 2 -60.50 51.05 6.41
N SER A 3 -59.30 50.53 6.67
CA SER A 3 -58.86 49.14 6.47
C SER A 3 -58.26 48.65 5.14
N LYS A 4 -57.62 49.48 4.30
CA LYS A 4 -56.82 48.96 3.16
C LYS A 4 -55.33 48.70 3.46
N GLU A 5 -54.71 49.39 4.41
CA GLU A 5 -53.26 49.24 4.68
C GLU A 5 -52.86 47.91 5.35
N SER A 6 -53.75 47.31 6.15
CA SER A 6 -53.43 46.09 6.90
C SER A 6 -53.25 44.86 6.00
N THR A 7 -54.05 44.74 4.94
CA THR A 7 -54.06 43.55 4.08
C THR A 7 -52.84 43.51 3.16
N ASP A 8 -52.38 44.66 2.66
CA ASP A 8 -51.22 44.78 1.77
C ASP A 8 -49.89 44.54 2.50
N LEU A 9 -49.78 44.94 3.77
CA LEU A 9 -48.60 44.67 4.59
C LEU A 9 -48.47 43.18 4.94
N VAL A 10 -49.59 42.50 5.18
CA VAL A 10 -49.60 41.05 5.47
C VAL A 10 -49.26 40.24 4.22
N THR A 11 -49.82 40.57 3.05
CA THR A 11 -49.48 39.90 1.78
C THR A 11 -48.02 40.17 1.38
N PHE A 12 -47.53 41.40 1.50
CA PHE A 12 -46.13 41.73 1.20
C PHE A 12 -45.14 40.98 2.10
N LYS A 13 -45.45 40.85 3.40
CA LYS A 13 -44.60 40.10 4.35
C LYS A 13 -44.63 38.60 4.06
N PHE A 14 -45.78 38.05 3.69
CA PHE A 14 -45.95 36.63 3.34
C PHE A 14 -45.19 36.26 2.05
N ASP A 15 -45.27 37.10 1.02
CA ASP A 15 -44.61 36.89 -0.27
C ASP A 15 -43.07 36.98 -0.15
N LYS A 16 -42.59 37.90 0.68
CA LYS A 16 -41.16 38.03 1.02
C LYS A 16 -40.63 36.82 1.79
N GLU A 17 -41.39 36.27 2.74
CA GLU A 17 -41.02 35.04 3.45
C GLU A 17 -41.04 33.80 2.53
N MET A 18 -42.02 33.67 1.64
CA MET A 18 -42.05 32.58 0.65
C MET A 18 -40.87 32.67 -0.33
N TRP A 19 -40.56 33.87 -0.82
CA TRP A 19 -39.42 34.10 -1.70
C TRP A 19 -38.09 33.82 -1.00
N GLN A 20 -37.93 34.24 0.27
CA GLN A 20 -36.75 33.94 1.08
C GLN A 20 -36.59 32.43 1.34
N ARG A 21 -37.68 31.71 1.64
CA ARG A 21 -37.65 30.24 1.81
C ARG A 21 -37.31 29.52 0.50
N GLY A 22 -37.86 29.95 -0.64
CA GLY A 22 -37.54 29.40 -1.96
C GLY A 22 -36.09 29.65 -2.37
N ALA A 23 -35.57 30.86 -2.14
CA ALA A 23 -34.18 31.21 -2.37
C ALA A 23 -33.24 30.39 -1.49
N LEU A 24 -33.54 30.25 -0.19
CA LEU A 24 -32.76 29.45 0.76
C LEU A 24 -32.73 27.96 0.35
N VAL A 25 -33.88 27.37 -0.01
CA VAL A 25 -33.96 25.99 -0.50
C VAL A 25 -33.16 25.81 -1.80
N SER A 26 -33.18 26.79 -2.70
CA SER A 26 -32.40 26.75 -3.95
C SER A 26 -30.89 26.84 -3.69
N LEU A 27 -30.45 27.65 -2.73
CA LEU A 27 -29.06 27.77 -2.30
C LEU A 27 -28.58 26.50 -1.61
N LEU A 28 -29.40 25.90 -0.72
CA LEU A 28 -29.11 24.62 -0.08
C LEU A 28 -28.99 23.48 -1.11
N LYS A 29 -29.89 23.42 -2.10
CA LYS A 29 -29.81 22.45 -3.21
C LYS A 29 -28.55 22.63 -4.06
N ARG A 30 -28.13 23.87 -4.33
CA ARG A 30 -26.87 24.17 -5.03
C ARG A 30 -25.66 23.75 -4.21
N GLY A 31 -25.64 24.05 -2.91
CA GLY A 31 -24.58 23.63 -1.98
C GLY A 31 -24.47 22.11 -1.89
N ALA A 32 -25.59 21.40 -1.75
CA ALA A 32 -25.63 19.93 -1.77
C ALA A 32 -25.11 19.35 -3.10
N ARG A 33 -25.50 19.93 -4.25
CA ARG A 33 -24.98 19.50 -5.56
C ARG A 33 -23.46 19.73 -5.66
N LEU A 34 -22.94 20.86 -5.20
CA LEU A 34 -21.50 21.14 -5.19
C LEU A 34 -20.74 20.17 -4.28
N LEU A 35 -21.28 19.85 -3.09
CA LEU A 35 -20.71 18.84 -2.20
C LEU A 35 -20.66 17.47 -2.85
N VAL A 36 -21.73 17.03 -3.52
CA VAL A 36 -21.75 15.76 -4.26
C VAL A 36 -20.72 15.75 -5.39
N VAL A 37 -20.62 16.84 -6.16
CA VAL A 37 -19.61 16.96 -7.22
C VAL A 37 -18.19 16.93 -6.64
N ALA A 38 -17.94 17.62 -5.53
CA ALA A 38 -16.64 17.61 -4.86
C ALA A 38 -16.28 16.21 -4.35
N LEU A 39 -17.22 15.50 -3.72
CA LEU A 39 -17.02 14.12 -3.28
C LEU A 39 -16.74 13.18 -4.45
N LEU A 40 -17.48 13.29 -5.56
CA LEU A 40 -17.22 12.52 -6.77
C LEU A 40 -15.84 12.84 -7.36
N ALA A 41 -15.44 14.10 -7.40
CA ALA A 41 -14.11 14.50 -7.87
C ALA A 41 -12.99 13.90 -7.01
N VAL A 42 -13.16 13.86 -5.68
CA VAL A 42 -12.20 13.20 -4.77
C VAL A 42 -12.12 11.70 -5.05
N VAL A 43 -13.25 11.02 -5.23
CA VAL A 43 -13.27 9.58 -5.57
C VAL A 43 -12.56 9.32 -6.91
N VAL A 44 -12.87 10.13 -7.93
CA VAL A 44 -12.21 10.03 -9.25
C VAL A 44 -10.70 10.28 -9.12
N ALA A 45 -10.27 11.26 -8.34
CA ALA A 45 -8.86 11.54 -8.12
C ALA A 45 -8.13 10.38 -7.43
N VAL A 46 -8.72 9.78 -6.38
CA VAL A 46 -8.15 8.62 -5.70
C VAL A 46 -7.99 7.44 -6.66
N VAL A 47 -9.02 7.14 -7.45
CA VAL A 47 -8.96 6.06 -8.46
C VAL A 47 -7.93 6.36 -9.54
N ALA A 48 -7.83 7.61 -9.99
CA ALA A 48 -6.84 8.00 -11.01
C ALA A 48 -5.41 7.82 -10.49
N ILE A 49 -5.14 8.21 -9.24
CA ILE A 49 -3.82 8.05 -8.60
C ILE A 49 -3.46 6.57 -8.47
N ASP A 50 -4.39 5.74 -7.99
CA ASP A 50 -4.21 4.28 -7.88
C ASP A 50 -3.82 3.66 -9.22
N ARG A 51 -4.58 3.99 -10.28
CA ARG A 51 -4.29 3.48 -11.64
C ARG A 51 -2.99 3.97 -12.22
N TRP A 52 -2.62 5.21 -11.92
CA TRP A 52 -1.35 5.77 -12.35
C TRP A 52 -0.16 5.06 -11.70
N ILE A 53 -0.24 4.75 -10.41
CA ILE A 53 0.78 4.00 -9.67
C ILE A 53 0.92 2.57 -10.24
N SER A 54 -0.19 1.84 -10.40
CA SER A 54 -0.14 0.49 -10.97
C SER A 54 0.42 0.47 -12.40
N TRP A 55 0.12 1.48 -13.22
CA TRP A 55 0.67 1.57 -14.57
C TRP A 55 2.18 1.81 -14.58
N ARG A 56 2.67 2.68 -13.70
CA ARG A 56 4.12 2.96 -13.54
C ARG A 56 4.92 1.76 -13.03
N ALA A 57 4.30 0.89 -12.24
CA ALA A 57 4.94 -0.29 -11.68
C ALA A 57 4.95 -1.49 -12.65
N LYS A 58 4.13 -1.48 -13.70
CA LYS A 58 3.82 -2.68 -14.51
C LYS A 58 5.05 -3.35 -15.12
N ASP A 59 6.01 -2.57 -15.61
CA ASP A 59 7.18 -3.09 -16.33
C ASP A 59 8.24 -3.69 -15.38
N GLN A 60 8.12 -3.42 -14.07
CA GLN A 60 9.03 -3.91 -13.02
C GLN A 60 8.33 -4.88 -12.05
N LEU A 61 7.07 -5.22 -12.32
CA LEU A 61 6.24 -6.10 -11.50
C LEU A 61 6.13 -7.47 -12.16
N PHE A 62 6.69 -8.48 -11.50
CA PHE A 62 6.70 -9.86 -11.97
C PHE A 62 5.85 -10.74 -11.07
N THR A 63 5.27 -11.79 -11.66
CA THR A 63 4.45 -12.77 -10.92
C THR A 63 5.00 -14.18 -10.99
N SER A 64 5.91 -14.47 -11.92
CA SER A 64 6.64 -15.72 -12.00
C SER A 64 8.12 -15.50 -11.73
N ILE A 65 8.73 -16.41 -10.97
CA ILE A 65 10.17 -16.44 -10.78
C ILE A 65 10.90 -16.64 -12.12
N SER A 66 10.31 -17.36 -13.08
CA SER A 66 10.92 -17.60 -14.39
C SER A 66 11.20 -16.31 -15.18
N GLU A 67 10.44 -15.23 -14.93
CA GLU A 67 10.58 -13.91 -15.58
C GLU A 67 11.68 -13.05 -14.94
N ILE A 68 12.20 -13.44 -13.77
CA ILE A 68 13.23 -12.70 -13.03
C ILE A 68 14.62 -13.07 -13.56
N ASP A 69 15.37 -12.06 -13.99
CA ASP A 69 16.80 -12.18 -14.28
C ASP A 69 17.63 -12.32 -13.00
N ASN A 70 18.88 -12.77 -13.12
CA ASN A 70 19.79 -12.90 -11.99
C ASN A 70 20.05 -11.53 -11.34
N VAL A 71 19.79 -11.45 -10.04
CA VAL A 71 19.99 -10.28 -9.20
C VAL A 71 20.93 -10.61 -8.05
N GLN A 72 21.80 -9.67 -7.68
CA GLN A 72 22.74 -9.91 -6.59
C GLN A 72 22.03 -9.93 -5.23
N VAL A 73 21.11 -9.00 -5.02
CA VAL A 73 20.42 -8.79 -3.73
C VAL A 73 18.91 -8.85 -3.93
N ALA A 74 18.23 -9.60 -3.07
CA ALA A 74 16.80 -9.52 -2.89
C ALA A 74 16.44 -8.94 -1.52
N VAL A 75 15.61 -7.91 -1.52
CA VAL A 75 15.00 -7.31 -0.33
C VAL A 75 13.69 -8.04 -0.02
N VAL A 76 13.67 -8.81 1.07
CA VAL A 76 12.46 -9.46 1.57
C VAL A 76 11.80 -8.52 2.56
N LEU A 77 10.61 -8.02 2.23
CA LEU A 77 9.85 -7.18 3.15
C LEU A 77 9.28 -8.04 4.29
N GLY A 78 9.32 -7.51 5.50
CA GLY A 78 8.82 -8.13 6.73
C GLY A 78 7.30 -8.21 6.81
N THR A 79 6.83 -9.24 7.49
CA THR A 79 5.43 -9.43 7.91
C THR A 79 5.41 -10.42 9.07
N SER A 80 4.38 -10.36 9.91
CA SER A 80 4.25 -11.29 11.03
C SER A 80 4.14 -12.74 10.55
N LYS A 81 4.94 -13.66 11.11
CA LYS A 81 4.91 -15.11 10.82
C LYS A 81 3.61 -15.77 11.25
N TYR A 82 2.98 -15.29 12.31
CA TYR A 82 1.76 -15.88 12.85
C TYR A 82 0.66 -14.83 12.96
N LEU A 83 -0.56 -15.23 12.59
CA LEU A 83 -1.80 -14.52 12.89
C LEU A 83 -2.49 -15.28 14.02
N GLY A 84 -2.30 -14.81 15.26
CA GLY A 84 -2.68 -15.57 16.45
C GLY A 84 -1.87 -16.86 16.57
N ARG A 85 -2.51 -18.00 16.31
CA ARG A 85 -1.87 -19.34 16.34
C ARG A 85 -1.64 -19.96 14.96
N THR A 86 -2.13 -19.32 13.91
CA THR A 86 -2.05 -19.83 12.54
C THR A 86 -0.85 -19.23 11.83
N LEU A 87 -0.16 -20.03 11.01
CA LEU A 87 0.90 -19.51 10.15
C LEU A 87 0.30 -18.49 9.17
N ASN A 88 0.93 -17.32 9.08
CA ASN A 88 0.54 -16.30 8.13
C ASN A 88 0.95 -16.74 6.72
N GLU A 89 -0.03 -16.95 5.85
CA GLU A 89 0.22 -17.35 4.46
C GLU A 89 1.04 -16.29 3.70
N TYR A 90 0.85 -15.00 4.01
CA TYR A 90 1.68 -13.93 3.43
C TYR A 90 3.17 -14.10 3.77
N TYR A 91 3.47 -14.52 4.99
CA TYR A 91 4.84 -14.78 5.43
C TYR A 91 5.41 -16.01 4.70
N ALA A 92 4.64 -17.10 4.69
CA ALA A 92 5.05 -18.35 4.08
C ALA A 92 5.36 -18.17 2.58
N HIS A 93 4.51 -17.47 1.84
CA HIS A 93 4.74 -17.20 0.42
C HIS A 93 5.99 -16.36 0.16
N ARG A 94 6.28 -15.35 0.99
CA ARG A 94 7.50 -14.53 0.84
C ARG A 94 8.77 -15.36 1.09
N ILE A 95 8.78 -16.19 2.12
CA ILE A 95 9.93 -17.05 2.45
C ILE A 95 10.13 -18.14 1.40
N ASN A 96 9.05 -18.81 0.97
CA ASN A 96 9.15 -19.85 -0.06
C ASN A 96 9.69 -19.29 -1.37
N ALA A 97 9.21 -18.12 -1.80
CA ALA A 97 9.73 -17.47 -3.00
C ALA A 97 11.21 -17.08 -2.87
N ALA A 98 11.65 -16.63 -1.69
CA ALA A 98 13.06 -16.33 -1.44
C ALA A 98 13.92 -17.59 -1.54
N ILE A 99 13.47 -18.71 -0.98
CA ILE A 99 14.17 -20.00 -1.08
C ILE A 99 14.26 -20.45 -2.54
N GLU A 100 13.14 -20.43 -3.27
CA GLU A 100 13.08 -20.86 -4.67
C GLU A 100 13.99 -20.01 -5.57
N LEU A 101 14.02 -18.69 -5.37
CA LEU A 101 14.94 -17.79 -6.07
C LEU A 101 16.42 -18.10 -5.79
N TYR A 102 16.74 -18.52 -4.56
CA TYR A 102 18.10 -18.92 -4.20
C TYR A 102 18.48 -20.25 -4.84
N ASP A 103 17.57 -21.24 -4.77
CA ASP A 103 17.77 -22.58 -5.31
C ASP A 103 17.93 -22.56 -6.85
N GLU A 104 17.22 -21.66 -7.53
CA GLU A 104 17.40 -21.42 -8.97
C GLU A 104 18.65 -20.58 -9.32
N GLY A 105 19.41 -20.12 -8.33
CA GLY A 105 20.61 -19.30 -8.53
C GLY A 105 20.32 -17.88 -9.03
N LYS A 106 19.07 -17.41 -8.89
CA LYS A 106 18.64 -16.08 -9.33
C LYS A 106 18.96 -14.99 -8.33
N VAL A 107 19.13 -15.34 -7.05
CA VAL A 107 19.49 -14.41 -5.98
C VAL A 107 20.72 -14.92 -5.25
N SER A 108 21.69 -14.04 -5.00
CA SER A 108 22.90 -14.40 -4.23
C SER A 108 22.83 -14.00 -2.76
N HIS A 109 22.21 -12.85 -2.45
CA HIS A 109 22.13 -12.28 -1.10
C HIS A 109 20.71 -11.83 -0.78
N PHE A 110 20.35 -11.91 0.50
CA PHE A 110 19.08 -11.43 1.02
C PHE A 110 19.30 -10.27 1.99
N LEU A 111 18.54 -9.19 1.80
CA LEU A 111 18.33 -8.16 2.80
C LEU A 111 16.94 -8.36 3.41
N LEU A 112 16.89 -8.83 4.65
CA LEU A 112 15.66 -9.10 5.38
C LEU A 112 15.27 -7.85 6.18
N SER A 113 14.34 -7.06 5.65
CA SER A 113 13.94 -5.78 6.26
C SER A 113 12.58 -5.87 6.93
N GLY A 114 12.51 -5.55 8.21
CA GLY A 114 11.27 -5.61 8.99
C GLY A 114 11.43 -4.99 10.37
N ASP A 115 10.35 -5.09 11.15
CA ASP A 115 10.28 -4.48 12.48
C ASP A 115 10.90 -5.38 13.58
N ASN A 116 11.48 -4.73 14.59
CA ASN A 116 11.96 -5.33 15.84
C ASN A 116 11.53 -4.51 17.09
N ALA A 117 10.53 -3.62 16.96
CA ALA A 117 10.11 -2.70 18.00
C ALA A 117 9.44 -3.38 19.20
N HIS A 118 8.95 -4.63 19.06
CA HIS A 118 8.45 -5.42 20.17
C HIS A 118 9.48 -6.44 20.65
N ARG A 119 9.79 -6.43 21.96
CA ARG A 119 10.73 -7.39 22.60
C ARG A 119 10.36 -8.86 22.37
N SER A 120 9.10 -9.15 22.08
CA SER A 120 8.58 -10.50 21.84
C SER A 120 8.62 -10.93 20.37
N TYR A 121 9.03 -10.07 19.44
CA TYR A 121 8.96 -10.40 18.01
C TYR A 121 9.98 -9.65 17.14
N ASN A 122 10.95 -10.39 16.62
CA ASN A 122 11.96 -9.89 15.68
C ASN A 122 11.69 -10.50 14.30
N GLU A 123 11.12 -9.70 13.38
CA GLU A 123 10.76 -10.15 12.03
C GLU A 123 11.99 -10.56 11.21
N PRO A 124 13.04 -9.72 11.06
CA PRO A 124 14.23 -10.11 10.30
C PRO A 124 14.90 -11.38 10.81
N TRP A 125 15.01 -11.55 12.13
CA TRP A 125 15.60 -12.74 12.74
C TRP A 125 14.76 -14.00 12.49
N THR A 126 13.43 -13.85 12.52
CA THR A 126 12.50 -14.95 12.21
C THR A 126 12.64 -15.41 10.76
N MET A 127 12.76 -14.48 9.83
CA MET A 127 13.02 -14.75 8.41
C MET A 127 14.39 -15.41 8.21
N LYS A 128 15.47 -14.88 8.81
CA LYS A 128 16.81 -15.46 8.73
C LYS A 128 16.84 -16.90 9.19
N ARG A 129 16.22 -17.19 10.34
CA ARG A 129 16.14 -18.55 10.87
C ARG A 129 15.45 -19.51 9.89
N ASP A 130 14.42 -19.06 9.19
CA ASP A 130 13.70 -19.90 8.23
C ASP A 130 14.55 -20.13 6.96
N LEU A 131 15.28 -19.13 6.46
CA LEU A 131 16.22 -19.28 5.34
C LEU A 131 17.43 -20.18 5.69
N LEU A 132 17.99 -20.04 6.90
CA LEU A 132 19.06 -20.92 7.38
C LEU A 132 18.60 -22.39 7.43
N ARG A 133 17.35 -22.65 7.84
CA ARG A 133 16.78 -24.01 7.80
C ARG A 133 16.57 -24.55 6.39
N ALA A 134 16.47 -23.67 5.40
CA ALA A 134 16.41 -24.00 3.99
C ALA A 134 17.80 -24.10 3.33
N ASN A 135 18.88 -24.14 4.12
CA ASN A 135 20.27 -24.23 3.65
C ASN A 135 20.81 -23.00 2.92
N VAL A 136 20.15 -21.84 3.04
CA VAL A 136 20.76 -20.57 2.62
C VAL A 136 21.91 -20.26 3.60
N PRO A 137 23.15 -20.04 3.12
CA PRO A 137 24.30 -19.84 3.98
C PRO A 137 24.22 -18.49 4.70
N GLU A 138 24.65 -18.44 5.96
CA GLU A 138 24.58 -17.22 6.78
C GLU A 138 25.24 -15.98 6.14
N PRO A 139 26.40 -16.08 5.45
CA PRO A 139 26.99 -14.94 4.75
C PRO A 139 26.13 -14.34 3.62
N ALA A 140 25.13 -15.07 3.12
CA ALA A 140 24.19 -14.57 2.14
C ALA A 140 23.01 -13.81 2.77
N ILE A 141 22.92 -13.69 4.10
CA ILE A 141 21.76 -13.14 4.79
C ILE A 141 22.13 -11.91 5.62
N HIS A 142 21.55 -10.77 5.27
CA HIS A 142 21.71 -9.48 5.94
C HIS A 142 20.39 -9.05 6.57
N LEU A 143 20.46 -8.36 7.71
CA LEU A 143 19.28 -7.99 8.50
C LEU A 143 19.14 -6.47 8.61
N ASP A 144 17.95 -5.97 8.32
CA ASP A 144 17.54 -4.59 8.57
C ASP A 144 16.39 -4.54 9.58
N TYR A 145 16.69 -4.09 10.79
CA TYR A 145 15.73 -4.04 11.91
C TYR A 145 14.90 -2.76 12.00
N ALA A 146 15.06 -1.84 11.04
CA ALA A 146 14.36 -0.56 11.02
C ALA A 146 13.45 -0.41 9.79
N GLY A 147 12.96 -1.53 9.26
CA GLY A 147 11.99 -1.60 8.17
C GLY A 147 10.54 -1.45 8.63
N PHE A 148 10.22 -0.37 9.37
CA PHE A 148 8.89 -0.18 9.97
C PHE A 148 7.78 0.04 8.93
N ARG A 149 8.14 0.62 7.78
CA ARG A 149 7.25 0.86 6.64
C ARG A 149 7.98 0.46 5.37
N THR A 150 7.22 0.21 4.30
CA THR A 150 7.79 -0.01 2.97
C THR A 150 8.76 1.11 2.55
N LEU A 151 8.45 2.36 2.90
CA LEU A 151 9.35 3.50 2.66
C LEU A 151 10.71 3.28 3.33
N ASP A 152 10.69 2.90 4.61
CA ASP A 152 11.91 2.74 5.39
C ASP A 152 12.75 1.59 4.81
N SER A 153 12.15 0.44 4.51
CA SER A 153 12.85 -0.69 3.89
C SER A 153 13.51 -0.35 2.55
N ILE A 154 12.79 0.34 1.66
CA ILE A 154 13.28 0.64 0.30
C ILE A 154 14.38 1.70 0.31
N VAL A 155 14.20 2.79 1.07
CA VAL A 155 15.21 3.86 1.13
C VAL A 155 16.46 3.37 1.85
N ARG A 156 16.32 2.59 2.94
CA ARG A 156 17.46 2.07 3.70
C ARG A 156 18.28 1.05 2.90
N ALA A 157 17.66 0.27 2.02
CA ALA A 157 18.38 -0.63 1.13
C ALA A 157 19.46 0.11 0.31
N LYS A 158 19.13 1.32 -0.18
CA LYS A 158 20.09 2.21 -0.86
C LYS A 158 21.03 2.91 0.12
N GLU A 159 20.49 3.62 1.11
CA GLU A 159 21.27 4.55 1.94
C GLU A 159 22.19 3.87 2.96
N ILE A 160 21.88 2.63 3.38
CA ILE A 160 22.60 1.94 4.47
C ILE A 160 23.27 0.67 3.99
N PHE A 161 22.62 -0.05 3.08
CA PHE A 161 23.13 -1.31 2.56
C PHE A 161 23.74 -1.15 1.15
N ASP A 162 23.87 0.09 0.67
CA ASP A 162 24.57 0.48 -0.57
C ASP A 162 24.14 -0.38 -1.78
N THR A 163 22.85 -0.69 -1.86
CA THR A 163 22.26 -1.47 -2.94
C THR A 163 21.19 -0.65 -3.63
N ASP A 164 21.44 -0.24 -4.86
CA ASP A 164 20.52 0.54 -5.71
C ASP A 164 19.88 -0.29 -6.84
N ASN A 165 20.31 -1.55 -7.00
CA ASN A 165 19.78 -2.53 -7.94
C ASN A 165 19.39 -3.83 -7.23
N PHE A 166 18.10 -4.04 -6.98
CA PHE A 166 17.63 -5.20 -6.21
C PHE A 166 16.23 -5.67 -6.59
N LEU A 167 15.96 -6.94 -6.26
CA LEU A 167 14.63 -7.53 -6.34
C LEU A 167 13.90 -7.36 -5.01
N ILE A 168 12.64 -6.95 -5.04
CA ILE A 168 11.76 -6.87 -3.87
C ILE A 168 10.88 -8.12 -3.85
N ILE A 169 10.76 -8.78 -2.71
CA ILE A 169 9.87 -9.93 -2.52
C ILE A 169 8.76 -9.56 -1.55
N THR A 170 7.53 -9.43 -2.05
CA THR A 170 6.34 -9.09 -1.25
C THR A 170 5.04 -9.36 -2.02
N GLN A 171 3.88 -8.99 -1.48
CA GLN A 171 2.60 -9.12 -2.19
C GLN A 171 2.41 -8.01 -3.23
N LYS A 172 1.58 -8.28 -4.24
CA LYS A 172 1.28 -7.33 -5.34
C LYS A 172 1.03 -5.88 -4.91
N PHE A 173 0.16 -5.66 -3.93
CA PHE A 173 -0.17 -4.30 -3.46
C PHE A 173 1.02 -3.61 -2.76
N HIS A 174 1.88 -4.38 -2.11
CA HIS A 174 3.12 -3.86 -1.55
C HIS A 174 4.20 -3.65 -2.62
N CYS A 175 4.22 -4.47 -3.67
CA CYS A 175 5.11 -4.28 -4.82
C CYS A 175 4.83 -2.95 -5.52
N GLU A 176 3.57 -2.66 -5.85
CA GLU A 176 3.19 -1.39 -6.50
C GLU A 176 3.65 -0.19 -5.67
N ARG A 177 3.42 -0.24 -4.34
CA ARG A 177 3.89 0.81 -3.43
C ARG A 177 5.42 0.89 -3.36
N ALA A 178 6.11 -0.23 -3.30
CA ALA A 178 7.55 -0.28 -3.18
C ALA A 178 8.25 0.23 -4.46
N LEU A 179 7.76 -0.16 -5.63
CA LEU A 179 8.24 0.30 -6.94
C LEU A 179 7.99 1.80 -7.13
N PHE A 180 6.84 2.31 -6.72
CA PHE A 180 6.58 3.76 -6.73
C PHE A 180 7.60 4.54 -5.89
N ILE A 181 7.89 4.03 -4.69
CA ILE A 181 8.91 4.63 -3.81
C ILE A 181 10.29 4.52 -4.47
N ALA A 182 10.67 3.35 -4.97
CA ALA A 182 11.95 3.15 -5.63
C ALA A 182 12.17 4.14 -6.78
N GLN A 183 11.17 4.31 -7.65
CA GLN A 183 11.20 5.27 -8.76
C GLN A 183 11.34 6.71 -8.28
N HIS A 184 10.73 7.09 -7.15
CA HIS A 184 10.84 8.45 -6.60
C HIS A 184 12.23 8.75 -6.03
N TYR A 185 12.95 7.72 -5.56
CA TYR A 185 14.28 7.85 -4.95
C TYR A 185 15.42 7.41 -5.89
N ASP A 186 15.13 7.30 -7.19
CA ASP A 186 16.08 6.84 -8.22
C ASP A 186 16.77 5.52 -7.82
N ILE A 187 15.95 4.53 -7.47
CA ILE A 187 16.37 3.15 -7.14
C ILE A 187 15.90 2.24 -8.28
N ASN A 188 16.81 1.45 -8.83
CA ASN A 188 16.50 0.43 -9.81
C ASN A 188 15.98 -0.84 -9.10
N ALA A 189 14.67 -0.93 -8.91
CA ALA A 189 14.06 -2.08 -8.27
C ALA A 189 13.16 -2.85 -9.22
N GLN A 190 13.19 -4.17 -9.09
CA GLN A 190 12.17 -5.08 -9.61
C GLN A 190 11.37 -5.62 -8.43
N CYS A 191 10.14 -6.10 -8.64
CA CYS A 191 9.36 -6.74 -7.59
C CYS A 191 8.72 -8.04 -8.04
N LEU A 192 8.96 -9.10 -7.28
CA LEU A 192 8.24 -10.36 -7.38
C LEU A 192 7.01 -10.31 -6.46
N ALA A 193 5.84 -10.23 -7.09
CA ALA A 193 4.55 -10.27 -6.42
C ALA A 193 4.15 -11.71 -6.08
N VAL A 194 4.43 -12.13 -4.85
CA VAL A 194 4.05 -13.45 -4.36
C VAL A 194 2.55 -13.55 -4.08
N ALA A 195 2.04 -14.78 -4.06
CA ALA A 195 0.64 -15.08 -3.80
C ALA A 195 0.14 -14.49 -2.46
N GLY A 196 -1.14 -14.13 -2.43
CA GLY A 196 -1.89 -13.86 -1.21
C GLY A 196 -2.43 -15.15 -0.59
N PRO A 197 -3.16 -15.06 0.54
CA PRO A 197 -3.72 -16.22 1.21
C PRO A 197 -4.72 -16.96 0.30
N VAL A 198 -4.60 -18.29 0.28
CA VAL A 198 -5.52 -19.23 -0.37
C VAL A 198 -6.74 -19.54 0.51
N SER A 199 -6.63 -19.42 1.84
CA SER A 199 -7.80 -19.58 2.73
C SER A 199 -8.52 -18.25 2.95
N LYS A 200 -9.85 -18.24 2.73
CA LYS A 200 -10.71 -17.13 3.18
C LYS A 200 -10.77 -17.14 4.71
N SER A 201 -9.86 -16.45 5.37
CA SER A 201 -10.03 -16.06 6.77
C SER A 201 -11.09 -14.95 6.83
N GLY A 202 -12.35 -15.35 6.72
CA GLY A 202 -13.49 -14.44 6.70
C GLY A 202 -14.73 -15.15 7.23
N ILE A 203 -14.85 -15.15 8.56
CA ILE A 203 -16.02 -15.53 9.36
C ILE A 203 -16.41 -17.03 9.25
N GLN A 204 -16.08 -17.79 10.30
CA GLN A 204 -16.91 -18.93 10.72
C GLN A 204 -17.87 -18.45 11.80
#